data_AF-A0A1S9PD24-F1
#
_entry.id   AF-A0A1S9PD24-F1
#
_cell.length_a   1.000
_cell.length_b   1.000
_cell.length_c   1.000
_cell.angle_alpha   90.00
_cell.angle_beta   90.00
_cell.angle_gamma   90.00
#
_symmetry.space_group_name_H-M   'P 1'
#
loop_
_entity.id
_entity.type
_entity.pdbx_description
1 polymer ?
#
loop_
_entity_poly.entity_id
_entity_poly.type
_entity_poly.pdbx_seq_one_letter_code
_entity_poly.pdbx_strand_id
1 'polypeptide(L)'
;MATLTNNTTTWKQATTTNNTNTNALANLTAWADKQAPNRTLWFMVSLIAQGVLFLPVPAVLLFYFSAPIAVLAVTLSLFFANIIAGMGGAGIRTMLGIFAASVLVHILMVIAFII
;
A
#
# COMPACT_ATOMS: atom_id res chain seq x y z
N MET A 1 25.09 -22.90 51.95
CA MET A 1 25.11 -22.48 50.53
C MET A 1 23.82 -22.94 49.90
N ALA A 2 22.95 -22.03 49.44
CA ALA A 2 21.70 -22.38 48.78
C ALA A 2 21.95 -22.47 47.27
N THR A 3 21.77 -23.65 46.69
CA THR A 3 21.79 -23.88 45.25
C THR A 3 20.42 -23.55 44.66
N LEU A 4 20.36 -22.53 43.80
CA LEU A 4 19.18 -22.19 43.02
C LEU A 4 19.08 -23.14 41.81
N THR A 5 18.08 -24.00 41.80
CA THR A 5 17.75 -24.84 40.63
C THR A 5 16.99 -24.00 39.62
N ASN A 6 17.60 -23.74 38.46
CA ASN A 6 16.99 -22.96 37.39
C ASN A 6 16.15 -23.89 36.51
N ASN A 7 14.83 -23.88 36.68
CA ASN A 7 13.92 -24.61 35.80
C ASN A 7 13.86 -23.90 34.44
N THR A 8 14.37 -24.56 33.40
CA THR A 8 14.26 -24.08 32.02
C THR A 8 12.80 -24.12 31.57
N THR A 9 12.18 -22.95 31.47
CA THR A 9 10.84 -22.80 30.93
C THR A 9 10.86 -23.01 29.42
N THR A 10 10.35 -24.15 28.97
CA THR A 10 10.06 -24.39 27.55
C THR A 10 8.73 -23.74 27.20
N TRP A 11 8.80 -22.55 26.61
CA TRP A 11 7.64 -21.90 26.01
C TRP A 11 7.15 -22.77 24.85
N LYS A 12 6.03 -23.47 25.06
CA LYS A 12 5.37 -24.25 24.03
C LYS A 12 4.90 -23.26 22.95
N GLN A 13 5.59 -23.25 21.82
CA GLN A 13 5.25 -22.41 20.68
C GLN A 13 3.78 -22.68 20.31
N ALA A 14 2.95 -21.64 20.32
CA ALA A 14 1.54 -21.78 19.95
C ALA A 14 1.47 -22.40 18.55
N THR A 15 0.78 -23.53 18.43
CA THR A 15 0.54 -24.17 17.14
C THR A 15 -0.31 -23.22 16.32
N THR A 16 0.28 -22.58 15.31
CA THR A 16 -0.45 -21.78 14.33
C THR A 16 -1.44 -22.70 13.64
N THR A 17 -2.70 -22.67 14.05
CA THR A 17 -3.79 -23.31 13.33
C THR A 17 -3.85 -22.62 11.97
N ASN A 18 -3.25 -23.23 10.95
CA ASN A 18 -3.41 -22.83 9.56
C ASN A 18 -4.87 -23.11 9.19
N ASN A 19 -5.72 -22.15 9.50
CA ASN A 19 -7.10 -22.13 9.07
C ASN A 19 -7.05 -22.01 7.54
N THR A 20 -7.33 -23.11 6.84
CA THR A 20 -7.41 -23.25 5.38
C THR A 20 -8.62 -22.51 4.79
N ASN A 21 -9.05 -21.42 5.42
CA ASN A 21 -9.93 -20.45 4.79
C ASN A 21 -9.08 -19.64 3.82
N THR A 22 -9.28 -19.88 2.52
CA THR A 22 -8.71 -19.14 1.38
C THR A 22 -9.24 -17.71 1.34
N ASN A 23 -8.97 -16.93 2.39
CA ASN A 23 -9.34 -15.53 2.47
C ASN A 23 -8.37 -14.72 1.61
N ALA A 24 -8.85 -14.21 0.48
CA ALA A 24 -8.05 -13.42 -0.46
C ALA A 24 -7.33 -12.25 0.23
N LEU A 25 -7.99 -11.62 1.21
CA LEU A 25 -7.39 -10.55 2.02
C LEU A 25 -6.23 -11.04 2.89
N ALA A 26 -6.36 -12.22 3.52
CA ALA A 26 -5.29 -12.81 4.32
C ALA A 26 -4.07 -13.13 3.45
N ASN A 27 -4.29 -13.70 2.26
CA ASN A 27 -3.24 -13.97 1.28
C ASN A 27 -2.56 -12.68 0.78
N LEU A 28 -3.32 -11.62 0.52
CA LEU A 28 -2.79 -10.33 0.10
C LEU A 28 -1.94 -9.68 1.19
N THR A 29 -2.40 -9.69 2.44
CA THR A 29 -1.62 -9.16 3.56
C THR A 29 -0.34 -9.95 3.81
N ALA A 30 -0.39 -11.28 3.72
CA ALA A 30 0.79 -12.14 3.84
C ALA A 30 1.79 -11.91 2.69
N TRP A 31 1.31 -11.65 1.47
CA TRP A 31 2.18 -11.25 0.36
C TRP A 31 2.82 -9.88 0.61
N ALA A 32 2.05 -8.89 1.07
CA ALA A 32 2.56 -7.55 1.37
C ALA A 32 3.64 -7.57 2.45
N ASP A 33 3.50 -8.42 3.46
CA ASP A 33 4.53 -8.61 4.50
C ASP A 33 5.84 -9.16 3.96
N LYS A 34 5.76 -10.11 3.01
CA LYS A 34 6.95 -10.65 2.33
C LYS A 34 7.70 -9.58 1.54
N GLN A 35 7.06 -8.46 1.19
CA GLN A 35 7.69 -7.34 0.49
C GLN A 35 8.43 -6.37 1.41
N ALA A 36 8.36 -6.53 2.74
CA ALA A 36 9.01 -5.61 3.69
C ALA A 36 10.52 -5.38 3.44
N PRO A 37 11.34 -6.39 3.08
CA PRO A 37 12.76 -6.18 2.76
C PRO A 37 12.97 -5.29 1.52
N ASN A 38 12.03 -5.32 0.58
CA ASN A 38 12.08 -4.59 -0.69
C ASN A 38 11.31 -3.26 -0.62
N ARG A 39 11.10 -2.70 0.57
CA ARG A 39 10.31 -1.47 0.75
C ARG A 39 10.79 -0.31 -0.11
N THR A 40 12.10 -0.07 -0.16
CA THR A 40 12.66 1.04 -0.96
C THR A 40 12.38 0.88 -2.45
N LEU A 41 12.46 -0.35 -2.96
CA LEU A 41 12.13 -0.64 -4.36
C LEU A 41 10.66 -0.32 -4.64
N TRP A 42 9.75 -0.79 -3.77
CA TRP A 42 8.33 -0.49 -3.90
C TRP A 42 8.03 1.02 -3.82
N PHE A 43 8.82 1.77 -3.05
CA PHE A 43 8.66 3.22 -2.97
C PHE A 43 9.05 3.88 -4.29
N MET A 44 10.17 3.46 -4.89
CA MET A 44 10.57 3.93 -6.21
C MET A 44 9.55 3.58 -7.30
N VAL A 45 9.04 2.34 -7.29
CA VAL A 45 7.97 1.92 -8.22
C VAL A 45 6.75 2.81 -8.06
N SER A 46 6.34 3.08 -6.83
CA SER A 46 5.21 3.96 -6.53
C SER A 46 5.43 5.37 -7.05
N LEU A 47 6.60 5.98 -6.80
CA LEU A 47 6.93 7.32 -7.29
C LEU A 47 6.94 7.41 -8.82
N ILE A 48 7.55 6.44 -9.50
CA ILE A 48 7.61 6.41 -10.97
C ILE A 48 6.20 6.24 -11.53
N ALA A 49 5.43 5.29 -11.01
CA ALA A 49 4.07 5.05 -11.48
C ALA A 49 3.17 6.28 -11.27
N GLN A 50 3.19 6.90 -10.08
CA GLN A 50 2.37 8.08 -9.83
C GLN A 50 2.86 9.31 -10.62
N GLY A 51 4.16 9.53 -10.70
CA GLY A 51 4.74 10.68 -11.42
C GLY A 51 4.56 10.59 -12.93
N VAL A 52 4.70 9.40 -13.52
CA VAL A 52 4.65 9.22 -14.98
C VAL A 52 3.23 8.89 -15.46
N LEU A 53 2.52 8.00 -14.79
CA LEU A 53 1.22 7.52 -15.27
C LEU A 53 0.06 8.35 -14.74
N PHE A 54 0.13 8.86 -13.51
CA PHE A 54 -1.04 9.49 -12.88
C PHE A 54 -1.06 11.01 -12.99
N LEU A 55 0.08 11.70 -12.98
CA LEU A 55 0.10 13.15 -13.19
C LEU A 55 -0.49 13.61 -14.55
N PRO A 56 -0.34 12.88 -15.67
CA PRO A 56 -0.99 13.26 -16.93
C PRO A 56 -2.50 13.06 -16.92
N VAL A 57 -3.04 12.19 -16.07
CA VAL A 57 -4.48 11.83 -16.07
C VAL A 57 -5.37 13.06 -15.81
N PRO A 58 -5.17 13.86 -14.74
CA PRO A 58 -5.94 15.09 -14.53
C PRO A 58 -5.82 16.07 -15.69
N ALA A 59 -4.64 16.21 -16.32
CA ALA A 59 -4.46 17.10 -17.44
C ALA A 59 -5.36 16.67 -18.62
N VAL A 60 -5.35 15.38 -18.96
CA VAL A 60 -6.22 14.84 -20.01
C VAL A 60 -7.70 15.05 -19.67
N LEU A 61 -8.11 14.73 -18.43
CA LEU A 61 -9.50 14.84 -18.02
C LEU A 61 -10.00 16.30 -17.96
N LEU A 62 -9.18 17.23 -17.48
CA LEU A 62 -9.52 18.65 -17.42
C LEU A 62 -9.65 19.27 -18.81
N PHE A 63 -8.67 19.05 -19.68
CA PHE A 63 -8.62 19.73 -20.98
C PHE A 63 -9.51 19.10 -22.05
N TYR A 64 -9.68 17.77 -22.05
CA TYR A 64 -10.45 17.09 -23.09
C TYR A 64 -11.86 16.70 -22.66
N PHE A 65 -12.08 16.42 -21.38
CA PHE A 65 -13.37 15.94 -20.87
C PHE A 65 -14.08 16.94 -19.96
N SER A 66 -13.55 18.17 -19.83
CA SER A 66 -14.11 19.23 -18.98
C SER A 66 -14.37 18.76 -17.53
N ALA A 67 -13.52 17.85 -17.03
CA ALA A 67 -13.62 17.33 -15.67
C ALA A 67 -13.44 18.47 -14.65
N PRO A 68 -14.02 18.39 -13.45
CA PRO A 68 -13.86 19.42 -12.43
C PRO A 68 -12.44 19.46 -11.89
N ILE A 69 -11.99 20.64 -11.46
CA ILE A 69 -10.66 20.86 -10.84
C ILE A 69 -10.41 19.97 -9.62
N ALA A 70 -11.47 19.46 -8.98
CA ALA A 70 -11.40 18.50 -7.89
C ALA A 70 -10.59 17.24 -8.25
N VAL A 71 -10.58 16.80 -9.52
CA VAL A 71 -9.79 15.64 -9.97
C VAL A 71 -8.30 15.87 -9.71
N LEU A 72 -7.79 17.06 -9.99
CA LEU A 72 -6.40 17.43 -9.74
C LEU A 72 -6.08 17.46 -8.25
N ALA A 73 -6.98 18.01 -7.43
CA ALA A 73 -6.82 18.04 -5.98
C ALA A 73 -6.73 16.62 -5.39
N VAL A 74 -7.57 15.70 -5.88
CA VAL A 74 -7.54 14.30 -5.44
C VAL A 74 -6.24 13.62 -5.87
N THR A 75 -5.81 13.77 -7.13
CA THR A 75 -4.54 13.18 -7.61
C THR A 75 -3.33 13.69 -6.82
N LEU A 76 -3.24 14.99 -6.56
CA LEU A 76 -2.15 15.57 -5.74
C LEU A 76 -2.19 15.06 -4.30
N SER A 77 -3.38 14.95 -3.70
CA SER A 77 -3.52 14.42 -2.34
C SER A 77 -3.04 12.96 -2.26
N LEU A 78 -3.40 12.14 -3.24
CA LEU A 78 -2.96 10.74 -3.33
C LEU A 78 -1.45 10.61 -3.57
N PHE A 79 -0.88 11.50 -4.38
CA PHE A 79 0.56 11.56 -4.62
C PHE A 79 1.32 11.88 -3.33
N PHE A 80 0.94 12.96 -2.63
CA PHE A 80 1.61 13.34 -1.38
C PHE A 80 1.37 12.32 -0.26
N ALA A 81 0.17 11.73 -0.14
CA ALA A 81 -0.08 10.67 0.82
C ALA A 81 0.86 9.48 0.64
N ASN A 82 1.19 9.14 -0.61
CA ASN A 82 2.10 8.05 -0.93
C ASN A 82 3.57 8.41 -0.62
N ILE A 83 3.99 9.65 -0.91
CA ILE A 83 5.29 10.18 -0.47
C ILE A 83 5.42 10.10 1.05
N ILE A 84 4.39 10.55 1.78
CA ILE A 84 4.38 10.54 3.25
C ILE A 84 4.43 9.10 3.77
N ALA A 85 3.68 8.17 3.17
CA ALA A 85 3.73 6.76 3.57
C ALA A 85 5.09 6.10 3.28
N GLY A 86 5.71 6.46 2.15
CA GLY A 86 7.02 5.95 1.75
C GLY A 86 8.15 6.46 2.63
N MET A 87 8.24 7.78 2.82
CA MET A 87 9.33 8.46 3.53
C MET A 87 9.09 8.60 5.04
N GLY A 88 7.83 8.67 5.47
CA GLY A 88 7.44 8.89 6.87
C GLY A 88 7.48 7.65 7.77
N GLY A 89 8.21 6.61 7.37
CA GLY A 89 8.39 5.42 8.22
C GLY A 89 7.19 4.47 8.31
N ALA A 90 6.06 4.75 7.63
CA ALA A 90 4.89 3.87 7.65
C ALA A 90 5.20 2.45 7.16
N GLY A 91 4.48 1.43 7.66
CA GLY A 91 4.73 0.03 7.28
C GLY A 91 4.49 -0.26 5.79
N ILE A 92 5.09 -1.34 5.27
CA ILE A 92 4.97 -1.73 3.85
C ILE A 92 3.51 -1.92 3.42
N ARG A 93 2.66 -2.43 4.31
CA ARG A 93 1.22 -2.61 4.08
C ARG A 93 0.53 -1.28 3.78
N THR A 94 0.86 -0.22 4.53
CA THR A 94 0.27 1.10 4.34
C THR A 94 0.74 1.71 3.02
N MET A 95 2.01 1.57 2.70
CA MET A 95 2.58 2.10 1.46
C MET A 95 1.98 1.42 0.23
N LEU A 96 1.94 0.09 0.21
CA LEU A 96 1.32 -0.68 -0.88
C LEU A 96 -0.19 -0.47 -0.93
N GLY A 97 -0.85 -0.33 0.22
CA GLY A 97 -2.28 -0.06 0.30
C GLY A 97 -2.65 1.30 -0.29
N ILE A 98 -1.93 2.36 0.07
CA ILE A 98 -2.13 3.70 -0.49
C ILE A 98 -1.80 3.72 -1.99
N PHE A 99 -0.75 3.02 -2.41
CA PHE A 99 -0.43 2.88 -3.83
C PHE A 99 -1.55 2.18 -4.61
N ALA A 100 -2.05 1.04 -4.12
CA ALA A 100 -3.14 0.30 -4.74
C ALA A 100 -4.45 1.12 -4.76
N ALA A 101 -4.77 1.80 -3.67
CA ALA A 101 -5.92 2.71 -3.61
C ALA A 101 -5.77 3.85 -4.62
N SER A 102 -4.56 4.40 -4.77
CA SER A 102 -4.28 5.42 -5.77
C SER A 102 -4.53 4.91 -7.18
N VAL A 103 -4.03 3.72 -7.52
CA VAL A 103 -4.27 3.10 -8.84
C VAL A 103 -5.77 2.98 -9.10
N LEU A 104 -6.52 2.46 -8.12
CA LEU A 104 -7.96 2.23 -8.25
C LEU A 104 -8.73 3.54 -8.46
N VAL A 105 -8.41 4.59 -7.69
CA VAL A 105 -9.03 5.92 -7.84
C VAL A 105 -8.78 6.49 -9.23
N HIS A 106 -7.57 6.38 -9.77
CA HIS A 106 -7.28 6.89 -11.13
C HIS A 106 -8.01 6.09 -12.21
N ILE A 107 -8.13 4.78 -12.06
CA ILE A 107 -8.94 3.95 -12.98
C ILE A 107 -10.42 4.38 -12.92
N LEU A 108 -10.97 4.58 -11.72
CA LEU A 108 -12.35 5.04 -11.56
C LEU A 108 -12.57 6.45 -12.14
N MET A 109 -11.61 7.37 -11.98
CA MET A 109 -11.67 8.69 -12.60
C MET A 109 -11.72 8.59 -14.12
N VAL A 110 -10.84 7.78 -14.71
CA VAL A 110 -10.83 7.57 -16.16
C VAL A 110 -12.15 7.00 -16.64
N ILE A 111 -12.69 5.98 -15.96
CA ILE A 111 -13.99 5.40 -16.30
C ILE A 111 -15.10 6.45 -16.19
N ALA A 112 -15.16 7.22 -15.11
CA ALA A 112 -16.26 8.13 -14.83
C ALA A 112 -16.34 9.36 -15.77
N PHE A 113 -15.22 9.76 -16.38
CA PHE A 113 -15.17 10.95 -17.24
C PHE A 113 -14.99 10.63 -18.72
N ILE A 114 -14.45 9.46 -19.07
CA ILE A 114 -14.24 9.06 -20.46
C ILE A 114 -15.39 8.20 -21.00
N ILE A 115 -15.99 7.34 -20.16
CA ILE A 115 -17.11 6.45 -20.51
C ILE A 115 -18.42 7.08 -20.05
#